data_AF-A0A7X8DZJ4-F1
#
_entry.id   AF-A0A7X8DZJ4-F1
#
_cell.length_a   1.000
_cell.length_b   1.000
_cell.length_c   1.000
_cell.angle_alpha   90.00
_cell.angle_beta   90.00
_cell.angle_gamma   90.00
#
_symmetry.space_group_name_H-M   'P 1'
#
loop_
_entity.id
_entity.type
_entity.pdbx_description
1 polymer ?
#
loop_
_entity_poly.entity_id
_entity_poly.type
_entity_poly.pdbx_seq_one_letter_code
_entity_poly.pdbx_strand_id
1 'polypeptide(L)'
;MRLREEQTGLLEDNEACRKARTSGGSLAERLKIRGLFLAQRDGLVSAQQHWLQGAKLAFWLLMFSAVLSGVILAKAALSGPPQAINIFWALASLIGLNLVSLFVWCFTLIFAKHTQSPLSQLWLWLSGKLARDAKAAQLAPALLVLLQRHNLLRWGLGRVLNGWWLVALCSALITLTMLLATRRYGFVWESTIVASDSFVTLVHTFGQPAAWLGFAVPDSTLIQSSDLAAVAGEQARQVWASWLLGMLLIYGVMPRLISSLMCEWRWRRGIKDIQLNADDPIWQSLHERVQPSSERLGVVDAAPATLPSSSSGAQAVGSHAVLVAIELDEDISWPPTVPEHVT
;
A
#
# COMPACT_ATOMS: atom_id res chain seq x y z
N MET A 1 -15.89 0.90 -10.96
CA MET A 1 -17.34 0.99 -11.23
C MET A 1 -18.12 1.56 -10.06
N ARG A 2 -18.08 0.95 -8.87
CA ARG A 2 -18.87 1.47 -7.73
C ARG A 2 -18.63 2.96 -7.41
N LEU A 3 -17.37 3.38 -7.35
CA LEU A 3 -17.01 4.80 -7.16
C LEU A 3 -17.63 5.73 -8.23
N ARG A 4 -17.74 5.26 -9.47
CA ARG A 4 -18.36 6.02 -10.56
C ARG A 4 -19.85 6.14 -10.33
N GLU A 5 -20.52 5.05 -9.95
CA GLU A 5 -21.95 5.05 -9.62
C GLU A 5 -22.28 5.94 -8.41
N GLU A 6 -21.36 6.07 -7.45
CA GLU A 6 -21.50 7.03 -6.34
C GLU A 6 -21.45 8.49 -6.82
N GLN A 7 -20.65 8.79 -7.84
CA GLN A 7 -20.47 10.15 -8.36
C GLN A 7 -21.50 10.56 -9.41
N THR A 8 -21.89 9.64 -10.30
CA THR A 8 -22.77 9.93 -11.45
C THR A 8 -24.19 9.40 -11.27
N GLY A 9 -24.47 8.71 -10.16
CA GLY A 9 -25.71 7.97 -9.98
C GLY A 9 -25.67 6.59 -10.66
N LEU A 10 -26.80 5.89 -10.52
CA LEU A 10 -26.96 4.50 -10.93
C LEU A 10 -26.92 4.38 -12.46
N LEU A 11 -25.99 3.58 -12.97
CA LEU A 11 -25.77 3.38 -14.41
C LEU A 11 -26.82 2.44 -15.00
N GLU A 12 -27.11 2.58 -16.30
CA GLU A 12 -27.89 1.59 -17.04
C GLU A 12 -27.12 0.25 -17.08
N ASP A 13 -27.72 -0.79 -16.53
CA ASP A 13 -27.07 -2.07 -16.24
C ASP A 13 -28.05 -3.27 -16.33
N ASN A 14 -29.20 -3.10 -16.99
CA ASN A 14 -30.20 -4.16 -17.13
C ASN A 14 -29.60 -5.43 -17.76
N GLU A 15 -28.81 -5.27 -18.82
CA GLU A 15 -28.09 -6.40 -19.44
C GLU A 15 -27.03 -7.00 -18.53
N ALA A 16 -26.33 -6.17 -17.75
CA ALA A 16 -25.30 -6.59 -16.81
C ALA A 16 -25.90 -7.40 -15.66
N CYS A 17 -27.03 -6.96 -15.12
CA CYS A 17 -27.80 -7.66 -14.11
C CYS A 17 -28.38 -8.97 -14.65
N ARG A 18 -28.94 -8.98 -15.86
CA ARG A 18 -29.39 -10.22 -16.53
C ARG A 18 -28.25 -11.23 -16.63
N LYS A 19 -27.08 -10.82 -17.13
CA LYS A 19 -25.90 -11.69 -17.23
C LYS A 19 -25.43 -12.20 -15.86
N ALA A 20 -25.45 -11.34 -14.85
CA ALA A 20 -25.08 -11.71 -13.48
C ALA A 20 -26.05 -12.75 -12.89
N ARG A 21 -27.35 -12.63 -13.16
CA ARG A 21 -28.38 -13.60 -12.73
C ARG A 21 -28.24 -14.95 -13.42
N THR A 22 -28.05 -14.96 -14.73
CA THR A 22 -27.90 -16.21 -15.49
C THR A 22 -26.60 -16.97 -15.19
N SER A 23 -25.56 -16.27 -14.70
CA SER A 23 -24.28 -16.89 -14.38
C SER A 23 -24.30 -17.66 -13.04
N GLY A 24 -25.34 -17.48 -12.21
CA GLY A 24 -25.44 -18.12 -10.90
C GLY A 24 -24.38 -17.64 -9.89
N GLY A 25 -24.16 -18.44 -8.85
CA GLY A 25 -23.17 -18.16 -7.80
C GLY A 25 -23.67 -17.26 -6.67
N SER A 26 -22.74 -16.96 -5.75
CA SER A 26 -22.95 -16.09 -4.59
C SER A 26 -23.24 -14.65 -4.99
N LEU A 27 -23.90 -13.89 -4.11
CA LEU A 27 -24.19 -12.47 -4.33
C LEU A 27 -22.93 -11.67 -4.70
N ALA A 28 -21.81 -11.96 -4.03
CA ALA A 28 -20.52 -11.34 -4.31
C ALA A 28 -20.02 -11.62 -5.73
N GLU A 29 -20.19 -12.84 -6.23
CA GLU A 29 -19.81 -13.21 -7.61
C GLU A 29 -20.69 -12.51 -8.63
N ARG A 30 -22.00 -12.46 -8.40
CA ARG A 30 -22.92 -11.77 -9.30
C ARG A 30 -22.63 -10.26 -9.37
N LEU A 31 -22.32 -9.62 -8.23
CA LEU A 31 -21.87 -8.22 -8.18
C LEU A 31 -20.57 -8.00 -8.97
N LYS A 32 -19.61 -8.93 -8.87
CA LYS A 32 -18.37 -8.88 -9.69
C LYS A 32 -18.68 -9.00 -11.18
N ILE A 33 -19.52 -9.95 -11.58
CA ILE A 33 -19.90 -10.19 -12.98
C ILE A 33 -20.58 -8.95 -13.57
N ARG A 34 -21.55 -8.37 -12.86
CA ARG A 34 -22.19 -7.10 -13.23
C ARG A 34 -21.14 -5.99 -13.41
N GLY A 35 -20.28 -5.80 -12.40
CA GLY A 35 -19.26 -4.76 -12.41
C GLY A 35 -18.25 -4.90 -13.56
N LEU A 36 -17.83 -6.13 -13.87
CA LEU A 36 -16.93 -6.44 -14.98
C LEU A 36 -17.59 -6.20 -16.34
N PHE A 37 -18.86 -6.60 -16.50
CA PHE A 37 -19.59 -6.35 -17.74
C PHE A 37 -19.68 -4.85 -18.03
N LEU A 38 -20.10 -4.05 -17.04
CA LEU A 38 -20.16 -2.59 -17.19
C LEU A 38 -18.75 -2.03 -17.48
N ALA A 39 -17.71 -2.52 -16.79
CA ALA A 39 -16.35 -2.03 -16.97
C ALA A 39 -15.84 -2.31 -18.40
N GLN A 40 -16.23 -3.43 -18.99
CA GLN A 40 -15.87 -3.79 -20.35
C GLN A 40 -16.65 -2.95 -21.38
N ARG A 41 -17.97 -2.79 -21.19
CA ARG A 41 -18.82 -1.94 -22.03
C ARG A 41 -18.31 -0.50 -22.10
N ASP A 42 -17.93 0.04 -20.95
CA ASP A 42 -17.53 1.46 -20.83
C ASP A 42 -16.05 1.70 -21.18
N GLY A 43 -15.29 0.66 -21.55
CA GLY A 43 -13.87 0.75 -21.90
C GLY A 43 -12.93 0.96 -20.71
N LEU A 44 -13.37 0.67 -19.48
CA LEU A 44 -12.52 0.80 -18.29
C LEU A 44 -11.44 -0.28 -18.22
N VAL A 45 -11.68 -1.46 -18.80
CA VAL A 45 -10.68 -2.55 -18.86
C VAL A 45 -9.48 -2.15 -19.71
N SER A 46 -9.71 -1.55 -20.89
CA SER A 46 -8.63 -1.04 -21.74
C SER A 46 -7.93 0.17 -21.10
N ALA A 47 -8.70 1.09 -20.49
CA ALA A 47 -8.12 2.20 -19.72
C ALA A 47 -7.22 1.71 -18.57
N GLN A 48 -7.62 0.64 -17.88
CA GLN A 48 -6.80 0.00 -16.84
C GLN A 48 -5.49 -0.56 -17.40
N GLN A 49 -5.53 -1.20 -18.57
CA GLN A 49 -4.32 -1.73 -19.20
C GLN A 49 -3.34 -0.61 -19.58
N HIS A 50 -3.82 0.49 -20.18
CA HIS A 50 -2.98 1.66 -20.48
C HIS A 50 -2.42 2.30 -19.20
N TRP A 51 -3.22 2.38 -18.15
CA TRP A 51 -2.76 2.89 -16.86
C TRP A 51 -1.66 2.00 -16.26
N LEU A 52 -1.80 0.67 -16.34
CA LEU A 52 -0.79 -0.28 -15.89
C LEU A 52 0.52 -0.19 -16.71
N GLN A 53 0.43 0.06 -18.01
CA GLN A 53 1.61 0.32 -18.85
C GLN A 53 2.34 1.59 -18.39
N GLY A 54 1.60 2.68 -18.15
CA GLY A 54 2.16 3.90 -17.59
C GLY A 54 2.79 3.70 -16.21
N ALA A 55 2.13 2.93 -15.34
CA ALA A 55 2.66 2.58 -14.02
C ALA A 55 3.95 1.74 -14.12
N LYS A 56 4.04 0.81 -15.08
CA LYS A 56 5.26 0.03 -15.35
C LYS A 56 6.41 0.92 -15.82
N LEU A 57 6.15 1.89 -16.69
CA LEU A 57 7.15 2.86 -17.12
C LEU A 57 7.61 3.74 -15.96
N ALA A 58 6.67 4.25 -15.16
CA ALA A 58 6.98 5.04 -13.96
C ALA A 58 7.81 4.23 -12.95
N PHE A 59 7.52 2.94 -12.79
CA PHE A 59 8.32 2.04 -11.95
C PHE A 59 9.76 1.91 -12.47
N TRP A 60 9.97 1.74 -13.78
CA TRP A 60 11.32 1.70 -14.35
C TRP A 60 12.06 3.02 -14.18
N LEU A 61 11.39 4.15 -14.40
CA LEU A 61 11.97 5.48 -14.18
C LEU A 61 12.37 5.67 -12.71
N LEU A 62 11.55 5.18 -11.78
CA LEU A 62 11.81 5.21 -10.35
C LEU A 62 13.01 4.33 -9.96
N MET A 63 13.15 3.14 -10.56
CA MET A 63 14.32 2.28 -10.34
C MET A 63 15.60 2.91 -10.92
N PHE A 64 15.50 3.51 -12.10
CA PHE A 64 16.62 4.24 -12.71
C PHE A 64 17.05 5.43 -11.85
N SER A 65 16.10 6.23 -11.34
CA SER A 65 16.40 7.35 -10.45
C SER A 65 17.04 6.89 -9.14
N ALA A 66 16.61 5.75 -8.58
CA ALA A 66 17.23 5.17 -7.39
C ALA A 66 18.71 4.84 -7.63
N VAL A 67 19.01 4.17 -8.75
CA VAL A 67 20.39 3.82 -9.13
C VAL A 67 21.23 5.08 -9.28
N LEU A 68 20.73 6.09 -10.00
CA LEU A 68 21.42 7.36 -10.20
C LEU A 68 21.66 8.11 -8.88
N SER A 69 20.65 8.16 -8.00
CA SER A 69 20.79 8.73 -6.65
C SER A 69 21.85 8.00 -5.83
N GLY A 70 21.94 6.67 -5.93
CA GLY A 70 22.99 5.89 -5.29
C GLY A 70 24.40 6.25 -5.76
N VAL A 71 24.58 6.39 -7.08
CA VAL A 71 25.86 6.84 -7.66
C VAL A 71 26.22 8.25 -7.17
N ILE A 72 25.24 9.16 -7.13
CA ILE A 72 25.44 10.53 -6.64
C ILE A 72 25.83 10.53 -5.17
N LEU A 73 25.14 9.75 -4.32
CA LEU A 73 25.45 9.61 -2.89
C LEU A 73 26.88 9.11 -2.66
N ALA A 74 27.30 8.07 -3.38
CA ALA A 74 28.65 7.54 -3.26
C ALA A 74 29.71 8.56 -3.69
N LYS A 75 29.48 9.29 -4.80
CA LYS A 75 30.39 10.35 -5.25
C LYS A 75 30.43 11.53 -4.29
N ALA A 76 29.29 11.91 -3.72
CA ALA A 76 29.20 12.98 -2.72
C ALA A 76 29.94 12.61 -1.42
N ALA A 77 29.87 11.36 -0.99
CA ALA A 77 30.64 10.90 0.17
C ALA A 77 32.15 10.93 -0.03
N LEU A 78 32.59 10.79 -1.27
CA LEU A 78 33.99 10.88 -1.68
C LEU A 78 34.38 12.30 -2.12
N SER A 79 33.50 13.28 -1.94
CA SER A 79 33.78 14.68 -2.30
C SER A 79 34.60 15.34 -1.18
N GLY A 80 35.76 15.88 -1.55
CA GLY A 80 36.73 16.46 -0.64
C GLY A 80 37.96 16.96 -1.41
N PRO A 81 38.88 17.70 -0.76
CA PRO A 81 40.15 18.08 -1.35
C PRO A 81 40.83 16.86 -1.97
N PRO A 82 41.53 17.01 -3.11
CA PRO A 82 42.12 15.87 -3.79
C PRO A 82 43.04 15.14 -2.82
N GLN A 83 42.66 13.90 -2.45
CA GLN A 83 43.35 12.93 -1.59
C GLN A 83 42.84 12.74 -0.15
N ALA A 84 41.89 13.52 0.38
CA ALA A 84 41.38 13.32 1.74
C ALA A 84 39.84 13.28 1.81
N ILE A 85 39.29 12.11 2.19
CA ILE A 85 37.88 11.91 2.50
C ILE A 85 37.68 12.24 3.98
N ASN A 86 36.77 13.17 4.29
CA ASN A 86 36.32 13.37 5.64
C ASN A 86 35.25 12.34 6.01
N ILE A 87 35.52 11.52 7.03
CA ILE A 87 34.65 10.40 7.45
C ILE A 87 33.25 10.89 7.89
N PHE A 88 33.16 12.04 8.56
CA PHE A 88 31.86 12.58 9.00
C PHE A 88 30.99 12.98 7.81
N TRP A 89 31.57 13.64 6.81
CA TRP A 89 30.86 14.01 5.59
C TRP A 89 30.46 12.79 4.75
N ALA A 90 31.33 11.79 4.68
CA ALA A 90 31.03 10.52 4.04
C ALA A 90 29.82 9.83 4.69
N LEU A 91 29.80 9.72 6.02
CA LEU A 91 28.68 9.12 6.76
C LEU A 91 27.41 9.96 6.68
N ALA A 92 27.51 11.28 6.83
CA ALA A 92 26.36 12.17 6.77
C ALA A 92 25.67 12.12 5.41
N SER A 93 26.43 12.10 4.32
CA SER A 93 25.89 11.98 2.97
C SER A 93 25.32 10.59 2.68
N LEU A 94 26.04 9.51 2.99
CA LEU A 94 25.59 8.14 2.70
C LEU A 94 24.43 7.68 3.55
N ILE A 95 24.44 8.01 4.85
CA ILE A 95 23.57 7.40 5.86
C ILE A 95 22.61 8.43 6.45
N GLY A 96 22.99 9.70 6.57
CA GLY A 96 22.21 10.72 7.28
C GLY A 96 20.77 10.88 6.77
N LEU A 97 20.61 11.26 5.49
CA LEU A 97 19.28 11.43 4.90
C LEU A 97 18.47 10.13 4.89
N ASN A 98 19.15 9.00 4.70
CA ASN A 98 18.52 7.69 4.78
C ASN A 98 17.95 7.41 6.18
N LEU A 99 18.70 7.65 7.25
CA LEU A 99 18.23 7.44 8.61
C LEU A 99 17.08 8.38 8.97
N VAL A 100 17.18 9.66 8.63
CA VAL A 100 16.10 10.62 8.88
C VAL A 100 14.81 10.17 8.22
N SER A 101 14.87 9.78 6.94
CA SER A 101 13.67 9.32 6.23
C SER A 101 13.17 7.96 6.74
N LEU A 102 14.03 7.09 7.25
CA LEU A 102 13.63 5.86 7.93
C LEU A 102 12.91 6.15 9.24
N PHE A 103 13.43 7.07 10.06
CA PHE A 103 12.79 7.49 11.32
C PHE A 103 11.43 8.14 11.08
N VAL A 104 11.33 9.03 10.11
CA VAL A 104 10.03 9.63 9.69
C VAL A 104 9.05 8.52 9.31
N TRP A 105 9.50 7.55 8.50
CA TRP A 105 8.64 6.44 8.11
C TRP A 105 8.20 5.58 9.31
N CYS A 106 9.12 5.18 10.20
CA CYS A 106 8.78 4.46 11.42
C CYS A 106 7.80 5.25 12.31
N PHE A 107 8.01 6.55 12.45
CA PHE A 107 7.10 7.43 13.17
C PHE A 107 5.69 7.41 12.55
N THR A 108 5.59 7.51 11.22
CA THR A 108 4.28 7.39 10.55
C THR A 108 3.64 6.02 10.75
N LEU A 109 4.40 4.93 10.86
CA LEU A 109 3.83 3.62 11.12
C LEU A 109 3.22 3.48 12.52
N ILE A 110 3.86 4.07 13.53
CA ILE A 110 3.45 3.96 14.93
C ILE A 110 2.33 4.96 15.25
N PHE A 111 2.45 6.19 14.75
CA PHE A 111 1.61 7.31 15.18
C PHE A 111 0.51 7.70 14.19
N ALA A 112 0.54 7.22 12.94
CA ALA A 112 -0.56 7.51 12.01
C ALA A 112 -1.83 6.78 12.44
N LYS A 113 -2.72 7.51 13.13
CA LYS A 113 -4.12 7.12 13.33
C LYS A 113 -4.82 7.03 11.97
N HIS A 114 -5.87 6.21 11.89
CA HIS A 114 -6.77 6.02 10.72
C HIS A 114 -7.55 7.28 10.29
N THR A 115 -7.03 8.47 10.56
CA THR A 115 -7.69 9.73 10.22
C THR A 115 -7.42 10.05 8.75
N GLN A 116 -8.44 10.54 8.05
CA GLN A 116 -8.32 11.04 6.69
C GLN A 116 -7.30 12.19 6.66
N SER A 117 -6.05 11.86 6.33
CA SER A 117 -4.99 12.87 6.29
C SER A 117 -5.28 13.86 5.15
N PRO A 118 -5.19 15.18 5.36
CA PRO A 118 -5.38 16.19 4.31
C PRO A 118 -4.41 16.00 3.14
N LEU A 119 -3.27 15.32 3.38
CA LEU A 119 -2.31 14.93 2.34
C LEU A 119 -2.89 13.91 1.35
N SER A 120 -3.80 13.04 1.80
CA SER A 120 -4.52 12.11 0.93
C SER A 120 -5.54 12.84 0.05
N GLN A 121 -6.20 13.89 0.58
CA GLN A 121 -7.13 14.73 -0.19
C GLN A 121 -6.40 15.61 -1.19
N LEU A 122 -5.24 16.17 -0.81
CA LEU A 122 -4.38 16.93 -1.72
C LEU A 122 -3.81 16.06 -2.84
N TRP A 123 -3.41 14.82 -2.53
CA TRP A 123 -2.97 13.85 -3.53
C TRP A 123 -4.08 13.44 -4.49
N LEU A 124 -5.31 13.23 -3.99
CA LEU A 124 -6.49 12.97 -4.82
C LEU A 124 -6.82 14.15 -5.74
N TRP A 125 -6.71 15.38 -5.22
CA TRP A 125 -6.89 16.61 -6.01
C TRP A 125 -5.81 16.74 -7.11
N LEU A 126 -4.55 16.46 -6.77
CA LEU A 126 -3.44 16.55 -7.72
C LEU A 126 -3.52 15.46 -8.80
N SER A 127 -3.90 14.24 -8.41
CA SER A 127 -4.14 13.13 -9.35
C SER A 127 -5.33 13.42 -10.28
N GLY A 128 -6.36 14.10 -9.80
CA GLY A 128 -7.48 14.55 -10.61
C GLY A 128 -7.07 15.61 -11.64
N LYS A 129 -6.14 16.51 -11.29
CA LYS A 129 -5.59 17.52 -12.22
C LYS A 129 -4.64 16.95 -13.27
N LEU A 130 -3.93 15.86 -12.96
CA LEU A 130 -2.91 15.29 -13.84
C LEU A 130 -3.44 14.20 -14.79
N ALA A 131 -4.66 13.69 -14.55
CA ALA A 131 -5.28 12.70 -15.41
C ALA A 131 -5.79 13.34 -16.71
N ARG A 132 -5.00 13.21 -17.79
CA ARG A 132 -5.35 13.68 -19.14
C ARG A 132 -6.54 12.96 -19.79
N ASP A 133 -6.98 11.85 -19.21
CA ASP A 133 -8.04 11.01 -19.76
C ASP A 133 -9.15 10.82 -18.72
N ALA A 134 -10.31 11.44 -18.93
CA ALA A 134 -11.42 11.48 -17.97
C ALA A 134 -11.93 10.10 -17.57
N LYS A 135 -11.78 9.08 -18.45
CA LYS A 135 -12.15 7.69 -18.17
C LYS A 135 -11.14 6.97 -17.29
N ALA A 136 -9.84 7.26 -17.44
CA ALA A 136 -8.79 6.69 -16.60
C ALA A 136 -8.62 7.46 -15.27
N ALA A 137 -9.08 8.71 -15.20
CA ALA A 137 -8.98 9.58 -14.03
C ALA A 137 -9.57 8.97 -12.76
N GLN A 138 -10.59 8.12 -12.86
CA GLN A 138 -11.25 7.50 -11.73
C GLN A 138 -10.56 6.21 -11.23
N LEU A 139 -9.62 5.63 -11.99
CA LEU A 139 -8.93 4.38 -11.61
C LEU A 139 -7.98 4.58 -10.43
N ALA A 140 -7.16 5.63 -10.46
CA ALA A 140 -6.21 5.90 -9.37
C ALA A 140 -6.92 6.25 -8.04
N PRO A 141 -7.94 7.13 -8.01
CA PRO A 141 -8.77 7.35 -6.82
C PRO A 141 -9.46 6.08 -6.33
N ALA A 142 -10.02 5.25 -7.21
CA ALA A 142 -10.67 4.00 -6.82
C ALA A 142 -9.68 3.02 -6.16
N LEU A 143 -8.46 2.91 -6.70
CA LEU A 143 -7.40 2.10 -6.11
C LEU A 143 -7.00 2.64 -4.73
N LEU A 144 -6.85 3.96 -4.58
CA LEU A 144 -6.50 4.57 -3.29
C LEU A 144 -7.58 4.30 -2.24
N VAL A 145 -8.85 4.51 -2.56
CA VAL A 145 -9.98 4.22 -1.65
C VAL A 145 -10.02 2.74 -1.27
N LEU A 146 -9.82 1.84 -2.23
CA LEU A 146 -9.77 0.39 -1.97
C LEU A 146 -8.63 0.04 -1.00
N LEU A 147 -7.42 0.53 -1.28
CA LEU A 147 -6.25 0.27 -0.42
C LEU A 147 -6.38 0.93 0.95
N GLN A 148 -7.03 2.08 1.06
CA GLN A 148 -7.31 2.74 2.34
C GLN A 148 -8.30 1.94 3.18
N ARG A 149 -9.41 1.48 2.59
CA ARG A 149 -10.42 0.64 3.28
C ARG A 149 -9.79 -0.62 3.88
N HIS A 150 -8.86 -1.24 3.17
CA HIS A 150 -8.14 -2.43 3.64
C HIS A 150 -6.84 -2.14 4.42
N ASN A 151 -6.55 -0.88 4.77
CA ASN A 151 -5.32 -0.48 5.47
C ASN A 151 -4.00 -0.86 4.77
N LEU A 152 -4.06 -1.06 3.45
CA LEU A 152 -2.94 -1.46 2.62
C LEU A 152 -2.13 -0.28 2.09
N LEU A 153 -2.71 0.92 2.04
CA LEU A 153 -2.03 2.10 1.49
C LEU A 153 -0.68 2.37 2.19
N ARG A 154 -0.64 2.26 3.52
CA ARG A 154 0.60 2.47 4.32
C ARG A 154 1.71 1.49 3.94
N TRP A 155 1.36 0.24 3.67
CA TRP A 155 2.30 -0.82 3.32
C TRP A 155 2.75 -0.70 1.87
N GLY A 156 1.85 -0.29 0.96
CA GLY A 156 2.17 0.01 -0.43
C GLY A 156 3.16 1.18 -0.55
N LEU A 157 2.89 2.29 0.13
CA LEU A 157 3.80 3.44 0.18
C LEU A 157 5.15 3.08 0.84
N GLY A 158 5.10 2.33 1.95
CA GLY A 158 6.30 1.83 2.61
C GLY A 158 7.15 0.93 1.72
N ARG A 159 6.53 0.04 0.93
CA ARG A 159 7.22 -0.81 -0.05
C ARG A 159 7.94 0.02 -1.11
N VAL A 160 7.29 1.04 -1.66
CA VAL A 160 7.88 1.92 -2.68
C VAL A 160 9.04 2.72 -2.09
N LEU A 161 8.83 3.39 -0.95
CA LEU A 161 9.84 4.25 -0.33
C LEU A 161 11.07 3.47 0.15
N ASN A 162 10.86 2.39 0.91
CA ASN A 162 11.97 1.58 1.41
C ASN A 162 12.67 0.83 0.28
N GLY A 163 11.92 0.34 -0.72
CA GLY A 163 12.49 -0.31 -1.89
C GLY A 163 13.35 0.64 -2.73
N TRP A 164 12.91 1.88 -2.92
CA TRP A 164 13.71 2.91 -3.62
C TRP A 164 15.03 3.18 -2.89
N TRP A 165 14.97 3.40 -1.56
CA TRP A 165 16.17 3.60 -0.75
C TRP A 165 17.10 2.39 -0.77
N LEU A 166 16.55 1.18 -0.69
CA LEU A 166 17.34 -0.06 -0.75
C LEU A 166 18.13 -0.14 -2.07
N VAL A 167 17.49 0.11 -3.21
CA VAL A 167 18.15 0.11 -4.52
C VAL A 167 19.20 1.23 -4.59
N ALA A 168 18.90 2.43 -4.09
CA ALA A 168 19.84 3.53 -4.06
C ALA A 168 21.08 3.21 -3.20
N LEU A 169 20.90 2.61 -2.02
CA LEU A 169 22.01 2.25 -1.14
C LEU A 169 22.82 1.06 -1.68
N CYS A 170 22.19 0.07 -2.31
CA CYS A 170 22.91 -0.99 -3.02
C CYS A 170 23.75 -0.42 -4.19
N SER A 171 23.18 0.51 -4.96
CA SER A 171 23.90 1.22 -6.02
C SER A 171 25.07 2.04 -5.45
N ALA A 172 24.86 2.74 -4.34
CA ALA A 172 25.89 3.49 -3.64
C ALA A 172 27.01 2.56 -3.14
N LEU A 173 26.66 1.41 -2.55
CA LEU A 173 27.62 0.41 -2.06
C LEU A 173 28.48 -0.14 -3.19
N ILE A 174 27.88 -0.51 -4.32
CA ILE A 174 28.60 -0.99 -5.52
C ILE A 174 29.52 0.11 -6.05
N THR A 175 29.00 1.33 -6.19
CA THR A 175 29.77 2.48 -6.71
C THR A 175 30.94 2.84 -5.80
N LEU A 176 30.72 2.88 -4.48
CA LEU A 176 31.73 3.15 -3.48
C LEU A 176 32.83 2.09 -3.51
N THR A 177 32.45 0.81 -3.63
CA THR A 177 33.40 -0.30 -3.77
C THR A 177 34.27 -0.15 -5.03
N MET A 178 33.65 0.16 -6.18
CA MET A 178 34.38 0.40 -7.43
C MET A 178 35.34 1.60 -7.34
N LEU A 179 34.91 2.70 -6.72
CA LEU A 179 35.74 3.89 -6.56
C LEU A 179 36.92 3.63 -5.63
N LEU A 180 36.68 3.00 -4.47
CA LEU A 180 37.73 2.65 -3.51
C LEU A 180 38.72 1.61 -4.07
N ALA A 181 38.28 0.74 -4.99
CA ALA A 181 39.15 -0.21 -5.67
C ALA A 181 40.02 0.43 -6.78
N THR A 182 39.57 1.52 -7.40
CA THR A 182 40.25 2.14 -8.56
C THR A 182 41.07 3.37 -8.20
N ARG A 183 40.87 3.96 -7.02
CA ARG A 183 41.52 5.19 -6.60
C ARG A 183 42.05 5.08 -5.17
N ARG A 184 43.19 5.70 -4.93
CA ARG A 184 43.76 5.85 -3.58
C ARG A 184 43.15 7.07 -2.91
N TYR A 185 42.43 6.83 -1.82
CA TYR A 185 41.85 7.87 -0.99
C TYR A 185 42.49 7.87 0.40
N GLY A 186 42.91 9.02 0.92
CA GLY A 186 43.20 9.16 2.34
C GLY A 186 41.90 9.33 3.13
N PHE A 187 41.85 8.81 4.35
CA PHE A 187 40.75 9.04 5.28
C PHE A 187 41.22 9.97 6.38
N VAL A 188 40.41 10.97 6.69
CA VAL A 188 40.68 11.96 7.73
C VAL A 188 39.40 12.17 8.55
N TRP A 189 39.56 12.45 9.84
CA TRP A 189 38.45 12.76 10.72
C TRP A 189 38.59 14.17 11.32
N GLU A 190 38.79 15.18 10.46
CA GLU A 190 38.85 16.58 10.90
C GLU A 190 37.51 16.99 11.53
N SER A 191 37.52 17.22 12.85
CA SER A 191 36.38 17.74 13.59
C SER A 191 36.87 18.75 14.63
N THR A 192 36.30 19.96 14.61
CA THR A 192 36.62 21.00 15.61
C THR A 192 35.92 20.75 16.96
N ILE A 193 34.91 19.87 16.99
CA ILE A 193 33.98 19.71 18.13
C ILE A 193 34.20 18.40 18.89
N VAL A 194 34.55 17.31 18.20
CA VAL A 194 34.69 15.97 18.79
C VAL A 194 36.16 15.73 19.16
N ALA A 195 36.42 15.50 20.44
CA ALA A 195 37.74 15.09 20.93
C ALA A 195 38.12 13.67 20.46
N SER A 196 39.41 13.41 20.29
CA SER A 196 39.95 12.15 19.72
C SER A 196 39.47 10.89 20.46
N ASP A 197 39.46 10.89 21.80
CA ASP A 197 39.05 9.73 22.59
C ASP A 197 37.56 9.40 22.43
N SER A 198 36.72 10.43 22.25
CA SER A 198 35.29 10.24 21.97
C SER A 198 35.07 9.64 20.59
N PHE A 199 35.88 10.05 19.60
CA PHE A 199 35.82 9.50 18.25
C PHE A 199 36.24 8.03 18.20
N VAL A 200 37.32 7.64 18.90
CA VAL A 200 37.74 6.24 19.04
C VAL A 200 36.60 5.38 19.58
N THR A 201 35.96 5.85 20.66
CA THR A 201 34.83 5.13 21.28
C THR A 201 33.65 4.97 20.31
N LEU A 202 33.32 6.02 19.54
CA LEU A 202 32.25 5.98 18.54
C LEU A 202 32.57 5.00 17.40
N VAL A 203 33.77 5.08 16.82
CA VAL A 203 34.22 4.21 15.72
C VAL A 203 34.17 2.75 16.12
N HIS A 204 34.58 2.44 17.35
CA HIS A 204 34.57 1.07 17.88
C HIS A 204 33.14 0.60 18.17
N THR A 205 32.33 1.43 18.85
CA THR A 205 30.94 1.07 19.24
C THR A 205 30.07 0.81 18.02
N PHE A 206 30.10 1.69 17.03
CA PHE A 206 29.35 1.50 15.79
C PHE A 206 30.03 0.50 14.85
N GLY A 207 31.34 0.29 14.97
CA GLY A 207 32.12 -0.67 14.18
C GLY A 207 31.83 -2.14 14.52
N GLN A 208 31.50 -2.44 15.77
CA GLN A 208 31.35 -3.82 16.26
C GLN A 208 30.35 -4.68 15.46
N PRO A 209 29.12 -4.22 15.15
CA PRO A 209 28.20 -5.03 14.37
C PRO A 209 28.71 -5.36 12.96
N ALA A 210 29.47 -4.43 12.34
CA ALA A 210 30.11 -4.69 11.05
C ALA A 210 31.27 -5.70 11.20
N ALA A 211 31.99 -5.67 12.32
CA ALA A 211 33.05 -6.64 12.61
C ALA A 211 32.55 -8.09 12.67
N TRP A 212 31.32 -8.31 13.15
CA TRP A 212 30.69 -9.65 13.12
C TRP A 212 30.49 -10.19 11.70
N LEU A 213 30.40 -9.31 10.69
CA LEU A 213 30.33 -9.67 9.28
C LEU A 213 31.71 -9.72 8.60
N GLY A 214 32.80 -9.54 9.36
CA GLY A 214 34.17 -9.59 8.86
C GLY A 214 34.74 -8.28 8.33
N PHE A 215 34.08 -7.13 8.56
CA PHE A 215 34.66 -5.82 8.24
C PHE A 215 35.69 -5.41 9.29
N ALA A 216 36.82 -4.83 8.87
CA ALA A 216 37.85 -4.41 9.81
C ALA A 216 37.42 -3.14 10.56
N VAL A 217 37.81 -3.03 11.83
CA VAL A 217 37.56 -1.86 12.67
C VAL A 217 38.90 -1.18 12.95
N PRO A 218 39.03 0.15 12.74
CA PRO A 218 40.22 0.92 13.09
C PRO A 218 40.55 0.79 14.58
N ASP A 219 41.79 0.44 14.92
CA ASP A 219 42.32 0.55 16.28
C ASP A 219 42.59 2.02 16.65
N SER A 220 42.55 2.32 17.94
CA SER A 220 42.95 3.57 18.58
C SER A 220 44.23 4.19 18.01
N THR A 221 45.29 3.39 17.80
CA THR A 221 46.57 3.84 17.22
C THR A 221 46.41 4.36 15.78
N LEU A 222 45.60 3.65 14.99
CA LEU A 222 45.31 3.98 13.59
C LEU A 222 44.44 5.24 13.51
N ILE A 223 43.46 5.38 14.41
CA ILE A 223 42.59 6.55 14.51
C ILE A 223 43.38 7.81 14.86
N GLN A 224 44.29 7.73 15.84
CA GLN A 224 45.15 8.85 16.24
C GLN A 224 46.13 9.25 15.12
N SER A 225 46.72 8.28 14.42
CA SER A 225 47.60 8.56 13.28
C SER A 225 46.91 9.22 12.08
N SER A 226 45.58 9.06 11.98
CA SER A 226 44.76 9.63 10.90
C SER A 226 44.45 11.13 11.10
N ASP A 227 44.80 11.69 12.27
CA ASP A 227 44.60 13.11 12.64
C ASP A 227 45.75 14.00 12.12
N LEU A 228 46.99 13.48 12.12
CA LEU A 228 48.21 14.28 11.87
C LEU A 228 48.61 14.36 10.39
N ALA A 229 48.20 13.40 9.57
CA ALA A 229 48.37 13.39 8.12
C ALA A 229 47.37 12.40 7.51
N ALA A 230 46.82 12.70 6.32
CA ALA A 230 45.97 11.75 5.60
C ALA A 230 46.66 10.38 5.54
N VAL A 231 45.98 9.35 6.06
CA VAL A 231 46.51 8.00 6.33
C VAL A 231 47.55 7.55 5.30
N ALA A 232 48.82 7.49 5.74
CA ALA A 232 49.97 7.25 4.86
C ALA A 232 50.17 5.78 4.47
N GLY A 233 49.52 4.82 5.14
CA GLY A 233 49.67 3.38 4.90
C GLY A 233 48.54 2.77 4.08
N GLU A 234 48.87 1.88 3.13
CA GLU A 234 47.90 1.14 2.31
C GLU A 234 46.97 0.27 3.17
N GLN A 235 47.52 -0.42 4.17
CA GLN A 235 46.73 -1.27 5.07
C GLN A 235 45.75 -0.45 5.92
N ALA A 236 46.15 0.73 6.37
CA ALA A 236 45.27 1.61 7.14
C ALA A 236 44.14 2.19 6.28
N ARG A 237 44.40 2.45 4.99
CA ARG A 237 43.38 2.82 4.00
C ARG A 237 42.37 1.70 3.76
N GLN A 238 42.82 0.45 3.67
CA GLN A 238 41.96 -0.72 3.52
C GLN A 238 41.04 -0.91 4.75
N VAL A 239 41.57 -0.72 5.96
CA VAL A 239 40.78 -0.81 7.19
C VAL A 239 39.66 0.24 7.19
N TRP A 240 39.98 1.52 6.93
CA TRP A 240 38.97 2.58 6.85
C TRP A 240 37.94 2.38 5.73
N ALA A 241 38.38 1.93 4.55
CA ALA A 241 37.49 1.59 3.45
C ALA A 241 36.53 0.46 3.84
N SER A 242 37.05 -0.61 4.46
CA SER A 242 36.22 -1.72 4.94
C SER A 242 35.24 -1.28 6.03
N TRP A 243 35.68 -0.43 6.95
CA TRP A 243 34.83 0.11 8.00
C TRP A 243 33.69 0.96 7.42
N LEU A 244 33.98 1.86 6.48
CA LEU A 244 32.96 2.69 5.81
C LEU A 244 31.93 1.84 5.04
N LEU A 245 32.39 0.81 4.33
CA LEU A 245 31.50 -0.14 3.63
C LEU A 245 30.62 -0.91 4.64
N GLY A 246 31.20 -1.34 5.76
CA GLY A 246 30.49 -1.99 6.86
C GLY A 246 29.41 -1.08 7.46
N MET A 247 29.71 0.19 7.70
CA MET A 247 28.76 1.19 8.19
C MET A 247 27.56 1.35 7.25
N LEU A 248 27.84 1.53 5.95
CA LEU A 248 26.80 1.67 4.93
C LEU A 248 25.92 0.42 4.85
N LEU A 249 26.51 -0.77 4.96
CA LEU A 249 25.78 -2.03 4.93
C LEU A 249 24.88 -2.19 6.18
N ILE A 250 25.44 -2.05 7.37
CA ILE A 250 24.75 -2.30 8.64
C ILE A 250 23.71 -1.23 8.97
N TYR A 251 24.04 0.05 8.77
CA TYR A 251 23.17 1.17 9.19
C TYR A 251 22.39 1.78 8.03
N GLY A 252 22.76 1.48 6.78
CA GLY A 252 22.04 1.89 5.59
C GLY A 252 21.17 0.77 5.01
N VAL A 253 21.83 -0.23 4.43
CA VAL A 253 21.19 -1.28 3.62
C VAL A 253 20.33 -2.21 4.45
N MET A 254 20.84 -2.75 5.56
CA MET A 254 20.15 -3.76 6.37
C MET A 254 18.80 -3.27 6.94
N PRO A 255 18.71 -2.07 7.57
CA PRO A 255 17.45 -1.57 8.08
C PRO A 255 16.41 -1.37 6.96
N ARG A 256 16.86 -0.91 5.78
CA ARG A 256 16.00 -0.77 4.60
C ARG A 256 15.56 -2.09 4.02
N LEU A 257 16.41 -3.11 4.03
CA LEU A 257 16.08 -4.45 3.61
C LEU A 257 14.98 -5.03 4.51
N ILE A 258 15.16 -4.96 5.83
CA ILE A 258 14.18 -5.43 6.82
C ILE A 258 12.83 -4.70 6.64
N SER A 259 12.85 -3.37 6.55
CA SER A 259 11.63 -2.57 6.33
C SER A 259 10.95 -2.91 5.00
N SER A 260 11.72 -3.12 3.93
CA SER A 260 11.20 -3.50 2.62
C SER A 260 10.55 -4.89 2.65
N LEU A 261 11.21 -5.88 3.26
CA LEU A 261 10.67 -7.23 3.42
C LEU A 261 9.40 -7.25 4.28
N MET A 262 9.38 -6.48 5.38
CA MET A 262 8.18 -6.35 6.22
C MET A 262 7.01 -5.73 5.43
N CYS A 263 7.27 -4.65 4.68
CA CYS A 263 6.25 -4.03 3.83
C CYS A 263 5.75 -5.00 2.76
N GLU A 264 6.67 -5.73 2.12
CA GLU A 264 6.34 -6.72 1.10
C GLU A 264 5.46 -7.84 1.64
N TRP A 265 5.81 -8.37 2.82
CA TRP A 265 5.05 -9.41 3.48
C TRP A 265 3.65 -8.93 3.85
N ARG A 266 3.51 -7.76 4.49
CA ARG A 266 2.20 -7.17 4.85
C ARG A 266 1.36 -6.87 3.62
N TRP A 267 1.98 -6.35 2.55
CA TRP A 267 1.32 -6.10 1.28
C TRP A 267 0.79 -7.37 0.64
N ARG A 268 1.61 -8.42 0.52
CA ARG A 268 1.20 -9.71 -0.05
C ARG A 268 0.08 -10.36 0.73
N ARG A 269 0.17 -10.33 2.07
CA ARG A 269 -0.88 -10.85 2.94
C ARG A 269 -2.18 -10.08 2.73
N GLY A 270 -2.13 -8.76 2.85
CA GLY A 270 -3.35 -7.96 2.74
C GLY A 270 -3.99 -7.99 1.35
N ILE A 271 -3.21 -8.12 0.25
CA ILE A 271 -3.78 -8.34 -1.08
C ILE A 271 -4.59 -9.64 -1.15
N LYS A 272 -4.07 -10.73 -0.57
CA LYS A 272 -4.79 -12.03 -0.55
C LYS A 272 -6.09 -11.95 0.23
N ASP A 273 -6.13 -11.07 1.23
CA ASP A 273 -7.30 -10.84 2.08
C ASP A 273 -8.31 -9.85 1.44
N ILE A 274 -8.00 -9.24 0.28
CA ILE A 274 -8.97 -8.40 -0.44
C ILE A 274 -10.06 -9.30 -1.03
N GLN A 275 -11.22 -9.28 -0.41
CA GLN A 275 -12.43 -9.91 -0.91
C GLN A 275 -13.54 -8.87 -1.02
N LEU A 276 -14.42 -9.05 -2.01
CA LEU A 276 -15.62 -8.24 -2.13
C LEU A 276 -16.60 -8.70 -1.06
N ASN A 277 -16.79 -7.89 -0.02
CA ASN A 277 -17.85 -8.11 0.96
C ASN A 277 -19.19 -7.64 0.36
N ALA A 278 -20.07 -8.58 0.04
CA ALA A 278 -21.37 -8.27 -0.53
C ALA A 278 -22.32 -7.63 0.49
N ASP A 279 -22.08 -7.83 1.80
CA ASP A 279 -22.95 -7.36 2.88
C ASP A 279 -22.67 -5.89 3.28
N ASP A 280 -21.63 -5.26 2.70
CA ASP A 280 -21.33 -3.85 2.93
C ASP A 280 -22.53 -2.99 2.47
N PRO A 281 -23.03 -2.05 3.30
CA PRO A 281 -24.12 -1.13 2.96
C PRO A 281 -23.99 -0.48 1.58
N ILE A 282 -22.77 -0.27 1.06
CA ILE A 282 -22.59 0.31 -0.28
C ILE A 282 -23.23 -0.52 -1.39
N TRP A 283 -23.43 -1.82 -1.19
CA TRP A 283 -23.94 -2.76 -2.19
C TRP A 283 -25.45 -3.02 -2.06
N GLN A 284 -26.10 -2.61 -0.97
CA GLN A 284 -27.50 -2.93 -0.70
C GLN A 284 -28.44 -2.51 -1.83
N SER A 285 -28.22 -1.34 -2.45
CA SER A 285 -29.03 -0.87 -3.59
C SER A 285 -28.90 -1.73 -4.85
N LEU A 286 -27.87 -2.59 -4.92
CA LEU A 286 -27.61 -3.49 -6.03
C LEU A 286 -28.04 -4.93 -5.72
N HIS A 287 -28.33 -5.28 -4.46
CA HIS A 287 -28.77 -6.62 -4.07
C HIS A 287 -30.03 -7.03 -4.83
N GLU A 288 -31.11 -6.25 -4.73
CA GLU A 288 -32.39 -6.56 -5.37
C GLU A 288 -32.28 -6.63 -6.90
N ARG A 289 -31.32 -5.93 -7.49
CA ARG A 289 -31.14 -5.87 -8.94
C ARG A 289 -30.45 -7.12 -9.49
N VAL A 290 -29.49 -7.62 -8.72
CA VAL A 290 -28.62 -8.74 -9.08
C VAL A 290 -29.14 -10.06 -8.51
N GLN A 291 -29.99 -10.01 -7.49
CA GLN A 291 -30.65 -11.14 -6.86
C GLN A 291 -32.03 -10.68 -6.34
N PRO A 292 -33.01 -10.48 -7.25
CA PRO A 292 -34.36 -10.12 -6.83
C PRO A 292 -35.00 -11.25 -6.03
N SER A 293 -35.86 -10.88 -5.09
CA SER A 293 -36.64 -11.84 -4.28
C SER A 293 -37.62 -12.67 -5.12
N SER A 294 -38.07 -12.14 -6.26
CA SER A 294 -38.86 -12.87 -7.25
C SER A 294 -38.50 -12.43 -8.68
N GLU A 295 -38.38 -13.38 -9.61
CA GLU A 295 -38.24 -13.09 -11.04
C GLU A 295 -39.59 -13.28 -11.74
N ARG A 296 -40.16 -12.19 -12.28
CA ARG A 296 -41.23 -12.30 -13.28
C ARG A 296 -40.61 -12.67 -14.62
N LEU A 297 -40.60 -13.98 -14.90
CA LEU A 297 -40.10 -14.54 -16.17
C LEU A 297 -40.95 -14.13 -17.39
N GLY A 298 -42.09 -13.45 -17.18
CA GLY A 298 -43.06 -13.18 -18.23
C GLY A 298 -43.85 -14.43 -18.59
N VAL A 299 -44.56 -14.39 -19.71
CA VAL A 299 -45.26 -15.57 -20.25
C VAL A 299 -44.22 -16.40 -21.00
N VAL A 300 -43.68 -17.42 -20.33
CA VAL A 300 -42.70 -18.34 -20.91
C VAL A 300 -43.39 -19.50 -21.64
N ASP A 301 -44.59 -19.84 -21.20
CA ASP A 301 -45.39 -20.96 -21.72
C ASP A 301 -46.84 -20.54 -21.99
N ALA A 302 -47.54 -21.32 -22.80
CA ALA A 302 -48.97 -21.15 -23.01
C ALA A 302 -49.73 -21.28 -21.68
N ALA A 303 -50.72 -20.41 -21.46
CA ALA A 303 -51.54 -20.44 -20.27
C ALA A 303 -52.22 -21.82 -20.10
N PRO A 304 -52.15 -22.45 -18.91
CA PRO A 304 -52.87 -23.68 -18.64
C PRO A 304 -54.38 -23.50 -18.89
N ALA A 305 -55.07 -24.55 -19.34
CA ALA A 305 -56.51 -24.50 -19.60
C ALA A 305 -57.35 -24.12 -18.36
N THR A 306 -56.79 -24.31 -17.16
CA THR A 306 -57.38 -23.89 -15.89
C THR A 306 -56.35 -23.10 -15.09
N LEU A 307 -56.67 -21.85 -14.76
CA LEU A 307 -55.88 -21.03 -13.85
C LEU A 307 -56.59 -21.01 -12.50
N PRO A 308 -55.89 -21.26 -11.38
CA PRO A 308 -56.45 -21.01 -10.06
C PRO A 308 -56.74 -19.50 -9.94
N SER A 309 -58.01 -19.14 -9.81
CA SER A 309 -58.44 -17.77 -9.60
C SER A 309 -58.41 -17.46 -8.10
N SER A 310 -57.46 -16.63 -7.67
CA SER A 310 -57.55 -15.98 -6.36
C SER A 310 -58.57 -14.84 -6.48
N SER A 311 -59.79 -15.04 -5.98
CA SER A 311 -60.66 -13.90 -5.70
C SER A 311 -60.02 -13.10 -4.57
N SER A 312 -59.86 -11.78 -4.75
CA SER A 312 -59.62 -10.92 -3.59
C SER A 312 -60.80 -11.14 -2.65
N GLY A 313 -60.52 -11.60 -1.43
CA GLY A 313 -61.55 -11.75 -0.42
C GLY A 313 -62.34 -10.45 -0.32
N ALA A 314 -63.67 -10.56 -0.27
CA ALA A 314 -64.54 -9.40 -0.18
C ALA A 314 -64.02 -8.45 0.91
N GLN A 315 -63.87 -7.16 0.60
CA GLN A 315 -63.67 -6.14 1.63
C GLN A 315 -64.94 -6.08 2.46
N ALA A 316 -65.02 -6.89 3.50
CA ALA A 316 -66.04 -6.77 4.52
C ALA A 316 -65.74 -5.47 5.28
N VAL A 317 -66.66 -4.50 5.21
CA VAL A 317 -66.69 -3.38 6.15
C VAL A 317 -67.11 -3.96 7.49
N GLY A 318 -66.13 -4.38 8.29
CA GLY A 318 -66.36 -5.03 9.57
C GLY A 318 -66.82 -4.04 10.63
N SER A 319 -67.96 -4.32 11.26
CA SER A 319 -68.44 -3.65 12.48
C SER A 319 -67.96 -4.32 13.77
N HIS A 320 -67.13 -5.37 13.66
CA HIS A 320 -66.63 -6.18 14.78
C HIS A 320 -65.13 -6.41 14.66
N ALA A 321 -64.44 -6.46 15.80
CA ALA A 321 -63.03 -6.83 15.85
C ALA A 321 -62.89 -8.35 15.66
N VAL A 322 -62.01 -8.77 14.74
CA VAL A 322 -61.70 -10.20 14.53
C VAL A 322 -60.26 -10.45 14.91
N LEU A 323 -60.05 -11.44 15.77
CA LEU A 323 -58.72 -11.97 16.10
C LEU A 323 -58.38 -13.06 15.08
N VAL A 324 -57.30 -12.83 14.31
CA VAL A 324 -56.76 -13.81 13.35
C VAL A 324 -55.36 -14.19 13.80
N ALA A 325 -55.06 -15.48 13.77
CA ALA A 325 -53.72 -15.98 13.96
C ALA A 325 -53.31 -16.86 12.79
N ILE A 326 -52.06 -16.71 12.35
CA ILE A 326 -51.47 -17.38 11.21
C ILE A 326 -50.22 -18.09 11.72
N GLU A 327 -50.06 -19.37 11.35
CA GLU A 327 -48.92 -20.20 11.77
C GLU A 327 -48.76 -20.28 13.29
N LEU A 328 -49.84 -20.69 13.98
CA LEU A 328 -49.78 -20.94 15.41
C LEU A 328 -49.01 -22.24 15.70
N ASP A 329 -48.10 -22.18 16.66
CA ASP A 329 -47.46 -23.36 17.24
C ASP A 329 -48.46 -24.13 18.12
N GLU A 330 -48.32 -25.45 18.25
CA GLU A 330 -49.26 -26.30 19.01
C GLU A 330 -49.31 -25.95 20.50
N ASP A 331 -48.25 -25.32 21.02
CA ASP A 331 -48.11 -24.92 22.42
C ASP A 331 -48.82 -23.60 22.76
N ILE A 332 -49.42 -22.91 21.78
CA ILE A 332 -50.04 -21.59 22.00
C ILE A 332 -51.55 -21.75 22.19
N SER A 333 -52.03 -21.43 23.39
CA SER A 333 -53.46 -21.37 23.69
C SER A 333 -54.14 -20.20 22.96
N TRP A 334 -54.94 -20.50 21.94
CA TRP A 334 -55.69 -19.53 21.14
C TRP A 334 -57.17 -19.88 21.09
N PRO A 335 -58.09 -18.88 21.12
CA PRO A 335 -57.85 -17.44 21.23
C PRO A 335 -57.47 -16.99 22.65
N PRO A 336 -56.75 -15.86 22.82
CA PRO A 336 -56.45 -15.30 24.13
C PRO A 336 -57.73 -14.82 24.82
N THR A 337 -57.73 -14.80 26.14
CA THR A 337 -58.81 -14.19 26.93
C THR A 337 -58.83 -12.67 26.70
N VAL A 338 -59.89 -12.16 26.09
CA VAL A 338 -60.08 -10.74 25.78
C VAL A 338 -60.99 -10.10 26.85
N PRO A 339 -60.77 -8.83 27.27
CA PRO A 339 -61.65 -8.14 28.23
C PRO A 339 -63.08 -7.99 27.70
N GLU A 340 -64.09 -7.95 28.58
CA GLU A 340 -65.53 -7.86 28.23
C GLU A 340 -65.91 -6.65 27.35
N HIS A 341 -65.02 -5.68 27.19
CA HIS A 341 -65.23 -4.47 26.39
C HIS A 341 -64.79 -4.61 24.92
N VAL A 342 -64.25 -5.77 24.52
CA VAL A 342 -63.87 -6.08 23.14
C VAL A 342 -64.88 -7.07 22.56
N THR A 343 -65.98 -6.54 22.01
CA THR A 343 -67.01 -7.31 21.26
C THR A 343 -66.95 -7.04 19.77
#